data_AF-A0A966SZQ4-F1
#
_entry.id   AF-A0A966SZQ4-F1
#
_cell.length_a   1.000
_cell.length_b   1.000
_cell.length_c   1.000
_cell.angle_alpha   90.00
_cell.angle_beta   90.00
_cell.angle_gamma   90.00
#
_symmetry.space_group_name_H-M   'P 1'
#
loop_
_entity.id
_entity.type
_entity.pdbx_description
1 polymer ?
#
loop_
_entity_poly.entity_id
_entity_poly.type
_entity_poly.pdbx_seq_one_letter_code
_entity_poly.pdbx_strand_id
1 'polypeptide(L)'
;MVNPADLLPPAPGDRDWPLTGDYVDRGLHGRRILSADPHRPRYHVTAPAGWLNDPNGILHHEGKWHLFYQHNPRAGFHADMHWGYLVSDDLVHWTDRPCAIIPTDGTYDSSGIWSGNAVIDDAGVPTLFYTGVAPGTDGPYQHQLVCIARTYDGFRTFVKDPANPVIPTTPPGMDLVQYRDPFVWRGRAGSPAKWLLAIGAGFPGIGGTALVYGSDDLRHWEYLHPMLVGDLSATSPVNTGTMWECPDFFEMDGRGVLLL
;
A
#
# COMPACT_ATOMS: atom_id res chain seq x y z
N MET A 1 36.86 7.26 -1.77
CA MET A 1 36.35 5.88 -1.63
C MET A 1 35.58 5.83 -0.32
N VAL A 2 34.28 5.54 -0.38
CA VAL A 2 33.44 5.44 0.82
C VAL A 2 33.63 4.05 1.43
N ASN A 3 33.66 3.98 2.76
CA ASN A 3 33.94 2.76 3.50
C ASN A 3 32.73 1.80 3.42
N PRO A 4 32.91 0.50 3.12
CA PRO A 4 31.83 -0.48 3.15
C PRO A 4 31.07 -0.56 4.49
N ALA A 5 31.68 -0.13 5.59
CA ALA A 5 31.02 -0.04 6.89
C ALA A 5 29.94 1.07 6.95
N ASP A 6 30.04 2.11 6.11
CA ASP A 6 29.02 3.16 5.96
C ASP A 6 27.81 2.67 5.13
N LEU A 7 27.88 1.43 4.61
CA LEU A 7 26.85 0.74 3.82
C LEU A 7 26.02 -0.23 4.67
N LEU A 8 26.39 -0.46 5.93
CA LEU A 8 25.56 -1.22 6.84
C LEU A 8 24.36 -0.36 7.22
N PRO A 9 23.15 -0.93 7.28
CA PRO A 9 22.04 -0.19 7.85
C PRO A 9 22.40 0.24 9.27
N PRO A 10 21.92 1.41 9.71
CA PRO A 10 22.21 1.85 11.06
C PRO A 10 21.70 0.82 12.06
N ALA A 11 22.27 0.83 13.27
CA ALA A 11 21.85 -0.07 14.32
C ALA A 11 20.31 -0.01 14.50
N PRO A 12 19.65 -1.14 14.81
CA PRO A 12 18.20 -1.16 15.01
C PRO A 12 17.79 -0.05 16.00
N GLY A 13 16.96 0.90 15.53
CA GLY A 13 16.44 1.99 16.35
C GLY A 13 16.93 3.40 16.01
N ASP A 14 17.91 3.57 15.11
CA ASP A 14 18.31 4.91 14.66
C ASP A 14 17.28 5.48 13.65
N ARG A 15 16.49 6.46 14.10
CA ARG A 15 15.40 7.09 13.32
C ARG A 15 15.78 8.42 12.68
N ASP A 16 16.96 8.97 12.99
CA ASP A 16 17.44 10.25 12.46
C ASP A 16 18.09 10.13 11.07
N TRP A 17 17.89 8.99 10.38
CA TRP A 17 18.36 8.78 9.01
C TRP A 17 17.54 9.63 8.02
N PRO A 18 18.12 10.63 7.34
CA PRO A 18 17.35 11.53 6.49
C PRO A 18 16.85 10.80 5.24
N LEU A 19 15.55 10.49 5.23
CA LEU A 19 14.84 9.80 4.15
C LEU A 19 14.35 10.74 3.04
N THR A 20 14.70 12.03 3.09
CA THR A 20 14.38 13.01 2.05
C THR A 20 15.64 13.74 1.58
N GLY A 21 15.78 13.92 0.26
CA GLY A 21 17.00 14.43 -0.39
C GLY A 21 18.09 13.36 -0.55
N ASP A 22 18.64 12.88 0.56
CA ASP A 22 19.73 11.88 0.61
C ASP A 22 19.30 10.47 0.16
N TYR A 23 18.00 10.19 0.23
CA TYR A 23 17.43 8.89 -0.11
C TYR A 23 17.58 8.53 -1.59
N VAL A 24 17.35 9.48 -2.49
CA VAL A 24 17.49 9.22 -3.94
C VAL A 24 18.95 8.93 -4.26
N ASP A 25 19.88 9.71 -3.70
CA ASP A 25 21.30 9.51 -3.95
C ASP A 25 21.82 8.20 -3.35
N ARG A 26 21.41 7.83 -2.13
CA ARG A 26 21.81 6.56 -1.50
C ARG A 26 21.06 5.34 -2.06
N GLY A 27 19.78 5.47 -2.41
CA GLY A 27 19.01 4.46 -3.09
C GLY A 27 19.60 4.17 -4.48
N LEU A 28 19.79 5.20 -5.30
CA LEU A 28 20.47 5.08 -6.59
C LEU A 28 21.90 4.54 -6.43
N HIS A 29 22.60 4.88 -5.36
CA HIS A 29 23.89 4.27 -5.03
C HIS A 29 23.77 2.76 -4.75
N GLY A 30 22.76 2.34 -3.97
CA GLY A 30 22.41 0.94 -3.77
C GLY A 30 22.15 0.22 -5.09
N ARG A 31 21.33 0.80 -5.98
CA ARG A 31 21.06 0.22 -7.30
C ARG A 31 22.35 0.07 -8.12
N ARG A 32 23.25 1.06 -8.07
CA ARG A 32 24.56 1.00 -8.75
C ARG A 32 25.44 -0.11 -8.19
N ILE A 33 25.60 -0.23 -6.88
CA ILE A 33 26.40 -1.29 -6.25
C ILE A 33 25.83 -2.67 -6.61
N LEU A 34 24.53 -2.84 -6.43
CA LEU A 34 23.84 -4.12 -6.64
C LEU A 34 23.67 -4.47 -8.12
N SER A 35 23.93 -3.54 -9.05
CA SER A 35 23.83 -3.82 -10.50
C SER A 35 24.81 -4.87 -11.01
N ALA A 36 25.89 -5.12 -10.25
CA ALA A 36 26.87 -6.16 -10.55
C ALA A 36 26.49 -7.55 -9.99
N ASP A 37 25.45 -7.63 -9.15
CA ASP A 37 24.98 -8.91 -8.59
C ASP A 37 24.34 -9.76 -9.71
N PRO A 38 24.88 -10.95 -10.03
CA PRO A 38 24.36 -11.80 -11.08
C PRO A 38 22.95 -12.34 -10.80
N HIS A 39 22.50 -12.31 -9.55
CA HIS A 39 21.16 -12.75 -9.15
C HIS A 39 20.12 -11.63 -9.18
N ARG A 40 20.54 -10.37 -9.37
CA ARG A 40 19.62 -9.25 -9.39
C ARG A 40 18.86 -9.18 -10.73
N PRO A 41 17.51 -9.16 -10.71
CA PRO A 41 16.73 -9.01 -11.93
C PRO A 41 17.06 -7.72 -12.68
N ARG A 42 17.26 -7.82 -14.00
CA ARG A 42 17.61 -6.68 -14.87
C ARG A 42 16.44 -6.12 -15.68
N TYR A 43 15.37 -6.89 -15.83
CA TYR A 43 14.19 -6.54 -16.63
C TYR A 43 12.89 -6.58 -15.80
N HIS A 44 13.02 -6.53 -14.47
CA HIS A 44 11.91 -6.43 -13.53
C HIS A 44 12.13 -5.21 -12.65
N VAL A 45 11.02 -4.62 -12.19
CA VAL A 45 11.06 -3.62 -11.14
C VAL A 45 11.70 -4.23 -9.90
N THR A 46 12.66 -3.51 -9.33
CA THR A 46 13.35 -3.86 -8.08
C THR A 46 13.52 -2.58 -7.28
N ALA A 47 13.43 -2.63 -5.95
CA ALA A 47 13.78 -1.49 -5.10
C ALA A 47 15.28 -1.19 -5.25
N PRO A 48 15.72 0.07 -5.11
CA PRO A 48 17.15 0.41 -5.26
C PRO A 48 18.08 -0.42 -4.36
N ALA A 49 17.64 -0.71 -3.13
CA ALA A 49 18.26 -1.66 -2.19
C ALA A 49 17.16 -2.16 -1.22
N GLY A 50 17.50 -2.98 -0.23
CA GLY A 50 16.57 -3.38 0.85
C GLY A 50 15.47 -4.35 0.42
N TRP A 51 14.33 -4.29 1.10
CA TRP A 51 13.17 -5.17 0.90
C TRP A 51 12.12 -4.51 0.01
N LEU A 52 11.56 -5.26 -0.93
CA LEU A 52 10.40 -4.89 -1.74
C LEU A 52 9.41 -6.04 -1.68
N ASN A 53 8.11 -5.73 -1.49
CA ASN A 53 7.03 -6.69 -1.66
C ASN A 53 5.92 -6.12 -2.57
N ASP A 54 4.76 -5.83 -2.02
CA ASP A 54 3.53 -5.65 -2.79
C ASP A 54 3.62 -4.43 -3.71
N PRO A 55 3.18 -4.54 -4.98
CA PRO A 55 2.94 -3.36 -5.80
C PRO A 55 1.74 -2.58 -5.25
N ASN A 56 1.85 -1.25 -5.23
CA ASN A 56 0.81 -0.37 -4.72
C ASN A 56 0.50 0.75 -5.71
N GLY A 57 -0.73 1.25 -5.68
CA GLY A 57 -1.13 2.51 -6.30
C GLY A 57 -0.78 2.73 -7.78
N ILE A 58 -0.79 1.67 -8.61
CA ILE A 58 -0.44 1.81 -10.03
C ILE A 58 -1.44 2.75 -10.72
N LEU A 59 -0.91 3.79 -11.40
CA LEU A 59 -1.73 4.85 -11.98
C LEU A 59 -1.10 5.36 -13.28
N HIS A 60 -1.93 5.62 -14.29
CA HIS A 60 -1.53 6.42 -15.45
C HIS A 60 -2.15 7.82 -15.37
N HIS A 61 -1.32 8.86 -15.23
CA HIS A 61 -1.77 10.24 -15.08
C HIS A 61 -0.82 11.20 -15.78
N GLU A 62 -1.37 12.23 -16.44
CA GLU A 62 -0.60 13.24 -17.18
C GLU A 62 0.46 12.65 -18.14
N GLY A 63 0.13 11.52 -18.77
CA GLY A 63 0.98 10.83 -19.75
C GLY A 63 2.13 10.02 -19.16
N LYS A 64 2.11 9.75 -17.84
CA LYS A 64 3.12 8.94 -17.16
C LYS A 64 2.49 7.81 -16.36
N TRP A 65 3.20 6.69 -16.28
CA TRP A 65 2.92 5.60 -15.37
C TRP A 65 3.62 5.83 -14.04
N HIS A 66 2.86 5.67 -12.97
CA HIS A 66 3.31 5.78 -11.59
C HIS A 66 3.13 4.42 -10.94
N LEU A 67 4.20 3.87 -10.36
CA LEU A 67 4.20 2.62 -9.63
C LEU A 67 4.73 2.87 -8.23
N PHE A 68 3.93 2.52 -7.23
CA PHE A 68 4.37 2.49 -5.84
C PHE A 68 4.55 1.03 -5.40
N TYR A 69 5.23 0.82 -4.28
CA TYR A 69 5.41 -0.52 -3.74
C TYR A 69 5.81 -0.45 -2.27
N GLN A 70 5.42 -1.46 -1.48
CA GLN A 70 5.92 -1.59 -0.12
C GLN A 70 7.44 -1.79 -0.10
N HIS A 71 8.10 -1.02 0.77
CA HIS A 71 9.55 -0.94 0.76
C HIS A 71 10.13 -0.74 2.17
N ASN A 72 11.08 -1.60 2.56
CA ASN A 72 12.01 -1.29 3.65
C ASN A 72 13.33 -0.82 3.03
N PRO A 73 13.67 0.48 3.11
CA PRO A 73 14.93 0.97 2.57
C PRO A 73 16.14 0.63 3.43
N ARG A 74 15.91 0.24 4.70
CA ARG A 74 16.98 0.02 5.68
C ARG A 74 17.32 -1.44 5.86
N ALA A 75 16.50 -2.40 5.42
CA ALA A 75 16.83 -3.80 5.60
C ALA A 75 16.22 -4.72 4.54
N GLY A 76 16.79 -5.90 4.41
CA GLY A 76 16.29 -6.99 3.56
C GLY A 76 15.23 -7.86 4.24
N PHE A 77 14.41 -7.29 5.13
CA PHE A 77 13.29 -7.97 5.79
C PHE A 77 12.11 -7.02 6.02
N HIS A 78 10.93 -7.60 6.22
CA HIS A 78 9.70 -6.87 6.46
C HIS A 78 9.69 -6.18 7.84
N ALA A 79 9.91 -4.86 7.84
CA ALA A 79 9.74 -3.94 8.97
C ALA A 79 9.76 -2.50 8.43
N ASP A 80 9.21 -1.53 9.17
CA ASP A 80 9.34 -0.11 8.84
C ASP A 80 8.93 0.20 7.38
N MET A 81 7.74 -0.27 6.98
CA MET A 81 7.28 -0.19 5.59
C MET A 81 7.02 1.25 5.16
N HIS A 82 7.58 1.61 4.00
CA HIS A 82 7.36 2.84 3.24
C HIS A 82 6.70 2.48 1.92
N TRP A 83 6.23 3.48 1.17
CA TRP A 83 5.97 3.30 -0.26
C TRP A 83 7.13 3.84 -1.09
N GLY A 84 7.92 2.93 -1.67
CA GLY A 84 8.83 3.28 -2.76
C GLY A 84 8.07 3.73 -4.00
N TYR A 85 8.73 4.43 -4.93
CA TYR A 85 8.05 5.09 -6.04
C TYR A 85 8.91 5.15 -7.30
N LEU A 86 8.32 4.74 -8.42
CA LEU A 86 8.91 4.72 -9.75
C LEU A 86 7.98 5.38 -10.75
N VAL A 87 8.57 5.99 -11.77
CA VAL A 87 7.83 6.60 -12.89
C VAL A 87 8.34 6.04 -14.22
N SER A 88 7.43 5.81 -15.16
CA SER A 88 7.75 5.35 -16.51
C SER A 88 6.91 6.06 -17.56
N ASP A 89 7.48 6.25 -18.75
CA ASP A 89 6.75 6.73 -19.92
C ASP A 89 6.18 5.57 -20.77
N ASP A 90 6.70 4.34 -20.61
CA ASP A 90 6.47 3.23 -21.54
C ASP A 90 6.30 1.85 -20.88
N LEU A 91 6.23 1.78 -19.54
CA LEU A 91 6.20 0.57 -18.72
C LEU A 91 7.46 -0.32 -18.78
N VAL A 92 8.48 0.08 -19.56
CA VAL A 92 9.73 -0.66 -19.75
C VAL A 92 10.86 0.03 -19.01
N HIS A 93 11.01 1.33 -19.21
CA HIS A 93 12.06 2.15 -18.61
C HIS A 93 11.51 2.89 -17.39
N TRP A 94 12.09 2.62 -16.22
CA TRP A 94 11.64 3.16 -14.94
C TRP A 94 12.68 4.10 -14.35
N THR A 95 12.22 5.22 -13.80
CA THR A 95 13.03 6.19 -13.07
C THR A 95 12.66 6.17 -11.60
N ASP A 96 13.65 5.93 -10.73
CA ASP A 96 13.47 6.01 -9.28
C ASP A 96 13.09 7.43 -8.82
N ARG A 97 12.19 7.49 -7.84
CA ARG A 97 11.80 8.71 -7.13
C ARG A 97 12.03 8.53 -5.63
N PRO A 98 12.04 9.61 -4.83
CA PRO A 98 11.96 9.46 -3.38
C PRO A 98 10.74 8.63 -2.99
N CYS A 99 10.80 7.93 -1.86
CA CYS A 99 9.61 7.29 -1.28
C CYS A 99 8.45 8.29 -1.24
N ALA A 100 7.28 7.84 -1.69
CA ALA A 100 6.10 8.69 -1.81
C ALA A 100 5.55 9.05 -0.43
N ILE A 101 5.36 8.04 0.41
CA ILE A 101 4.87 8.18 1.78
C ILE A 101 5.74 7.35 2.73
N ILE A 102 6.03 7.92 3.90
CA ILE A 102 6.92 7.35 4.92
C ILE A 102 6.20 7.35 6.29
N PRO A 103 6.45 6.39 7.20
CA PRO A 103 5.86 6.38 8.54
C PRO A 103 6.07 7.71 9.28
N THR A 104 5.06 8.16 10.04
CA THR A 104 5.19 9.35 10.88
C THR A 104 5.21 8.97 12.36
N ASP A 105 6.32 9.28 13.04
CA ASP A 105 6.53 8.94 14.44
C ASP A 105 5.38 9.43 15.35
N GLY A 106 4.94 8.56 16.26
CA GLY A 106 3.90 8.87 17.24
C GLY A 106 2.49 8.99 16.66
N THR A 107 2.26 8.57 15.40
CA THR A 107 0.95 8.68 14.74
C THR A 107 0.35 7.32 14.35
N TYR A 108 -0.80 7.37 13.66
CA TYR A 108 -1.61 6.25 13.17
C TYR A 108 -0.89 5.31 12.19
N ASP A 109 0.29 5.67 11.68
CA ASP A 109 1.09 4.82 10.77
C ASP A 109 2.55 4.66 11.20
N SER A 110 2.86 4.97 12.47
CA SER A 110 4.24 4.94 12.98
C SER A 110 4.88 3.55 13.03
N SER A 111 4.11 2.47 12.89
CA SER A 111 4.62 1.10 12.81
C SER A 111 4.70 0.57 11.37
N GLY A 112 4.26 1.36 10.39
CA GLY A 112 4.38 1.03 8.97
C GLY A 112 3.24 1.59 8.12
N ILE A 113 3.54 1.76 6.85
CA ILE A 113 2.58 2.09 5.78
C ILE A 113 2.47 0.86 4.89
N TRP A 114 1.34 0.17 5.00
CA TRP A 114 1.06 -1.05 4.28
C TRP A 114 0.30 -0.79 2.98
N SER A 115 -0.15 -1.87 2.33
CA SER A 115 -0.60 -1.86 0.95
C SER A 115 -1.90 -1.09 0.78
N GLY A 116 -2.19 -0.80 -0.47
CA GLY A 116 -3.39 -0.12 -0.93
C GLY A 116 -3.22 0.38 -2.36
N ASN A 117 -4.19 1.14 -2.86
CA ASN A 117 -4.19 1.61 -4.23
C ASN A 117 -4.24 3.14 -4.35
N ALA A 118 -4.37 3.64 -5.58
CA ALA A 118 -4.46 5.07 -5.87
C ALA A 118 -5.58 5.32 -6.87
N VAL A 119 -6.27 6.44 -6.72
CA VAL A 119 -7.35 6.89 -7.61
C VAL A 119 -7.16 8.37 -7.94
N ILE A 120 -7.79 8.81 -9.03
CA ILE A 120 -7.95 10.24 -9.32
C ILE A 120 -9.30 10.67 -8.77
N ASP A 121 -9.31 11.63 -7.85
CA ASP A 121 -10.57 12.13 -7.28
C ASP A 121 -11.36 13.00 -8.28
N ASP A 122 -12.56 13.42 -7.89
CA ASP A 122 -13.44 14.23 -8.76
C ASP A 122 -12.84 15.62 -9.12
N ALA A 123 -11.83 16.10 -8.36
CA ALA A 123 -11.10 17.34 -8.64
C ALA A 123 -9.86 17.11 -9.52
N GLY A 124 -9.61 15.86 -9.95
CA GLY A 124 -8.43 15.50 -10.73
C GLY A 124 -7.19 15.26 -9.88
N VAL A 125 -7.30 15.21 -8.54
CA VAL A 125 -6.17 15.07 -7.64
C VAL A 125 -5.87 13.58 -7.40
N PRO A 126 -4.64 13.12 -7.69
CA PRO A 126 -4.23 11.77 -7.33
C PRO A 126 -4.24 11.57 -5.82
N THR A 127 -4.99 10.57 -5.37
CA THR A 127 -5.22 10.22 -3.97
C THR A 127 -4.80 8.77 -3.75
N LEU A 128 -3.84 8.57 -2.86
CA LEU A 128 -3.30 7.28 -2.43
C LEU A 128 -4.09 6.83 -1.20
N PHE A 129 -4.55 5.59 -1.21
CA PHE A 129 -5.15 4.89 -0.08
C PHE A 129 -4.17 3.84 0.43
N TYR A 130 -3.98 3.77 1.74
CA TYR A 130 -3.06 2.83 2.34
C TYR A 130 -3.54 2.37 3.71
N THR A 131 -3.03 1.22 4.15
CA THR A 131 -3.18 0.80 5.54
C THR A 131 -2.12 1.45 6.41
N GLY A 132 -2.52 2.33 7.32
CA GLY A 132 -1.67 2.82 8.40
C GLY A 132 -1.64 1.81 9.54
N VAL A 133 -0.44 1.47 10.02
CA VAL A 133 -0.25 0.60 11.17
C VAL A 133 0.15 1.43 12.39
N ALA A 134 -0.77 1.56 13.34
CA ALA A 134 -0.51 2.26 14.58
C ALA A 134 0.14 1.32 15.62
N PRO A 135 0.88 1.85 16.61
CA PRO A 135 1.42 1.05 17.71
C PRO A 135 0.27 0.43 18.51
N GLY A 136 0.45 -0.81 18.95
CA GLY A 136 -0.50 -1.50 19.83
C GLY A 136 0.24 -2.32 20.89
N THR A 137 -0.37 -2.49 22.07
CA THR A 137 0.17 -3.33 23.15
C THR A 137 -0.15 -4.81 22.97
N ASP A 138 -1.11 -5.13 22.10
CA ASP A 138 -1.75 -6.44 22.02
C ASP A 138 -1.29 -7.25 20.79
N GLY A 139 -0.24 -6.77 20.11
CA GLY A 139 0.45 -7.48 19.03
C GLY A 139 0.69 -6.63 17.77
N PRO A 140 1.56 -7.08 16.85
CA PRO A 140 2.04 -6.30 15.70
C PRO A 140 0.98 -6.04 14.60
N TYR A 141 -0.24 -6.53 14.77
CA TYR A 141 -1.31 -6.46 13.77
C TYR A 141 -2.54 -5.65 14.22
N GLN A 142 -2.55 -5.13 15.45
CA GLN A 142 -3.82 -4.79 16.09
C GLN A 142 -4.43 -3.43 15.75
N HIS A 143 -3.74 -2.51 15.07
CA HIS A 143 -4.33 -1.23 14.68
C HIS A 143 -4.06 -0.92 13.20
N GLN A 144 -4.79 -1.61 12.33
CA GLN A 144 -4.76 -1.41 10.88
C GLN A 144 -5.90 -0.47 10.50
N LEU A 145 -5.55 0.66 9.87
CA LEU A 145 -6.44 1.80 9.67
C LEU A 145 -6.39 2.21 8.19
N VAL A 146 -7.49 2.70 7.62
CA VAL A 146 -7.43 3.24 6.25
C VAL A 146 -7.07 4.72 6.31
N CYS A 147 -6.00 5.07 5.62
CA CYS A 147 -5.46 6.42 5.55
C CYS A 147 -5.32 6.86 4.09
N ILE A 148 -5.22 8.16 3.87
CA ILE A 148 -5.00 8.74 2.55
C ILE A 148 -3.86 9.76 2.50
N ALA A 149 -3.23 9.87 1.34
CA ALA A 149 -2.30 10.94 1.00
C ALA A 149 -2.58 11.46 -0.41
N ARG A 150 -2.30 12.75 -0.66
CA ARG A 150 -2.55 13.39 -1.96
C ARG A 150 -1.33 14.10 -2.47
N THR A 151 -1.21 14.21 -3.79
CA THR A 151 -0.21 15.08 -4.43
C THR A 151 -0.89 16.20 -5.19
N TYR A 152 -0.34 17.42 -5.07
CA TYR A 152 -0.87 18.63 -5.71
C TYR A 152 0.17 19.31 -6.61
N ASP A 153 1.34 18.69 -6.77
CA ASP A 153 2.51 19.27 -7.40
C ASP A 153 3.13 18.35 -8.46
N GLY A 154 2.29 17.56 -9.15
CA GLY A 154 2.73 16.64 -10.19
C GLY A 154 3.58 15.49 -9.64
N PHE A 155 3.14 14.88 -8.54
CA PHE A 155 3.79 13.75 -7.87
C PHE A 155 5.22 14.04 -7.40
N ARG A 156 5.53 15.30 -7.05
CA ARG A 156 6.82 15.64 -6.43
C ARG A 156 6.78 15.43 -4.93
N THR A 157 5.64 15.73 -4.31
CA THR A 157 5.40 15.51 -2.88
C THR A 157 4.02 14.91 -2.64
N PHE A 158 3.89 14.20 -1.52
CA PHE A 158 2.63 13.60 -1.07
C PHE A 158 2.34 14.08 0.35
N VAL A 159 1.12 14.58 0.55
CA VAL A 159 0.64 15.16 1.80
C VAL A 159 -0.41 14.24 2.38
N LYS A 160 -0.14 13.66 3.55
CA LYS A 160 -1.12 12.88 4.31
C LYS A 160 -2.29 13.78 4.72
N ASP A 161 -3.51 13.30 4.62
CA ASP A 161 -4.69 14.08 4.98
C ASP A 161 -4.71 14.31 6.51
N PRO A 162 -4.94 15.55 6.99
CA PRO A 162 -4.97 15.86 8.42
C PRO A 162 -6.13 15.16 9.16
N ALA A 163 -7.17 14.71 8.44
CA ALA A 163 -8.28 13.96 9.00
C ALA A 163 -8.02 12.44 9.05
N ASN A 164 -6.82 11.98 8.67
CA ASN A 164 -6.47 10.57 8.80
C ASN A 164 -6.54 10.08 10.26
N PRO A 165 -6.90 8.81 10.48
CA PRO A 165 -7.37 7.84 9.47
C PRO A 165 -8.81 8.14 8.98
N VAL A 166 -9.08 7.90 7.68
CA VAL A 166 -10.43 8.06 7.09
C VAL A 166 -11.38 6.90 7.44
N ILE A 167 -10.83 5.73 7.78
CA ILE A 167 -11.56 4.65 8.46
C ILE A 167 -10.76 4.26 9.71
N PRO A 168 -11.15 4.77 10.90
CA PRO A 168 -10.37 4.63 12.14
C PRO A 168 -10.53 3.29 12.85
N THR A 169 -11.55 2.50 12.50
CA THR A 169 -11.86 1.23 13.17
C THR A 169 -12.52 0.27 12.20
N THR A 170 -12.51 -1.01 12.56
CA THR A 170 -13.36 -2.03 11.92
C THR A 170 -14.85 -1.71 12.14
N PRO A 171 -15.77 -2.33 11.36
CA PRO A 171 -17.20 -2.18 11.59
C PRO A 171 -17.59 -2.56 13.03
N PRO A 172 -18.54 -1.83 13.66
CA PRO A 172 -18.97 -2.12 15.03
C PRO A 172 -19.42 -3.58 15.22
N GLY A 173 -18.94 -4.21 16.29
CA GLY A 173 -19.31 -5.59 16.63
C GLY A 173 -18.66 -6.67 15.78
N MET A 174 -17.67 -6.32 14.94
CA MET A 174 -16.97 -7.26 14.09
C MET A 174 -15.59 -7.60 14.65
N ASP A 175 -15.42 -8.85 15.08
CA ASP A 175 -14.11 -9.42 15.42
C ASP A 175 -13.47 -9.98 14.15
N LEU A 176 -12.31 -9.43 13.78
CA LEU A 176 -11.62 -9.73 12.52
C LEU A 176 -10.20 -10.21 12.81
N VAL A 177 -9.75 -11.19 12.01
CA VAL A 177 -8.37 -11.69 12.06
C VAL A 177 -7.39 -10.56 11.81
N GLN A 178 -7.58 -9.83 10.70
CA GLN A 178 -6.85 -8.62 10.30
C GLN A 178 -7.76 -7.76 9.40
N TYR A 179 -7.34 -6.54 9.06
CA TYR A 179 -8.13 -5.53 8.35
C TYR A 179 -7.22 -4.55 7.55
N ARG A 180 -6.87 -4.86 6.31
CA ARG A 180 -5.87 -4.09 5.54
C ARG A 180 -6.04 -4.14 4.03
N ASP A 181 -5.21 -3.37 3.34
CA ASP A 181 -5.04 -3.33 1.89
C ASP A 181 -6.28 -2.78 1.19
N PRO A 182 -6.65 -1.51 1.45
CA PRO A 182 -7.80 -0.87 0.80
C PRO A 182 -7.58 -0.74 -0.70
N PHE A 183 -8.57 -1.20 -1.46
CA PHE A 183 -8.66 -0.99 -2.89
C PHE A 183 -9.90 -0.18 -3.22
N VAL A 184 -9.69 1.02 -3.74
CA VAL A 184 -10.74 1.99 -4.05
C VAL A 184 -11.00 2.04 -5.55
N TRP A 185 -12.26 2.06 -5.95
CA TRP A 185 -12.66 2.28 -7.34
C TRP A 185 -13.92 3.14 -7.42
N ARG A 186 -14.18 3.66 -8.62
CA ARG A 186 -15.40 4.43 -8.88
C ARG A 186 -16.56 3.49 -9.17
N GLY A 187 -17.66 3.66 -8.46
CA GLY A 187 -18.91 2.97 -8.69
C GLY A 187 -19.50 3.32 -10.06
N ARG A 188 -20.24 2.38 -10.64
CA ARG A 188 -21.02 2.59 -11.87
C ARG A 188 -22.36 3.25 -11.56
N ALA A 189 -23.07 3.69 -12.59
CA ALA A 189 -24.44 4.15 -12.42
C ALA A 189 -25.29 3.05 -11.73
N GLY A 190 -25.95 3.42 -10.62
CA GLY A 190 -26.72 2.48 -9.80
C GLY A 190 -25.91 1.74 -8.73
N SER A 191 -24.60 1.96 -8.62
CA SER A 191 -23.84 1.56 -7.42
C SER A 191 -24.38 2.27 -6.17
N PRO A 192 -24.23 1.68 -4.97
CA PRO A 192 -24.77 2.25 -3.73
C PRO A 192 -24.08 3.56 -3.31
N ALA A 193 -22.89 3.84 -3.83
CA ALA A 193 -22.15 5.09 -3.64
C ALA A 193 -21.30 5.41 -4.86
N LYS A 194 -20.81 6.66 -4.96
CA LYS A 194 -19.92 7.08 -6.07
C LYS A 194 -18.56 6.38 -6.03
N TRP A 195 -18.02 6.18 -4.85
CA TRP A 195 -16.75 5.49 -4.60
C TRP A 195 -17.02 4.26 -3.77
N LEU A 196 -16.33 3.18 -4.11
CA LEU A 196 -16.39 1.92 -3.39
C LEU A 196 -14.97 1.55 -2.96
N LEU A 197 -14.88 0.92 -1.79
CA LEU A 197 -13.63 0.43 -1.23
C LEU A 197 -13.83 -1.02 -0.80
N ALA A 198 -12.92 -1.89 -1.24
CA ALA A 198 -12.79 -3.26 -0.76
C ALA A 198 -11.57 -3.30 0.15
N ILE A 199 -11.67 -4.00 1.29
CA ILE A 199 -10.55 -4.16 2.21
C ILE A 199 -10.47 -5.59 2.70
N GLY A 200 -9.25 -6.12 2.69
CA GLY A 200 -8.93 -7.48 3.05
C GLY A 200 -9.11 -7.72 4.55
N ALA A 201 -9.81 -8.80 4.89
CA ALA A 201 -10.05 -9.20 6.26
C ALA A 201 -10.25 -10.72 6.39
N GLY A 202 -10.60 -11.17 7.58
CA GLY A 202 -10.94 -12.56 7.84
C GLY A 202 -11.85 -12.70 9.04
N PHE A 203 -12.85 -13.58 8.97
CA PHE A 203 -13.70 -13.92 10.09
C PHE A 203 -13.11 -15.12 10.85
N PRO A 204 -12.84 -14.99 12.16
CA PRO A 204 -12.28 -16.09 12.96
C PRO A 204 -13.09 -17.38 12.82
N GLY A 205 -12.41 -18.47 12.44
CA GLY A 205 -13.03 -19.79 12.28
C GLY A 205 -13.96 -19.96 11.07
N ILE A 206 -14.13 -18.93 10.23
CA ILE A 206 -14.99 -18.98 9.04
C ILE A 206 -14.16 -18.94 7.75
N GLY A 207 -13.34 -17.90 7.57
CA GLY A 207 -12.51 -17.74 6.36
C GLY A 207 -12.15 -16.28 6.06
N GLY A 208 -11.29 -16.10 5.05
CA GLY A 208 -10.97 -14.78 4.50
C GLY A 208 -12.20 -14.06 3.94
N THR A 209 -12.17 -12.74 3.90
CA THR A 209 -13.26 -11.91 3.36
C THR A 209 -12.71 -10.61 2.81
N ALA A 210 -13.45 -9.99 1.89
CA ALA A 210 -13.23 -8.61 1.48
C ALA A 210 -14.44 -7.80 1.92
N LEU A 211 -14.26 -6.83 2.82
CA LEU A 211 -15.33 -5.96 3.30
C LEU A 211 -15.51 -4.77 2.35
N VAL A 212 -16.75 -4.37 2.08
CA VAL A 212 -17.07 -3.27 1.16
C VAL A 212 -17.59 -2.05 1.91
N TYR A 213 -17.10 -0.89 1.50
CA TYR A 213 -17.56 0.42 1.94
C TYR A 213 -17.98 1.29 0.76
N GLY A 214 -18.90 2.23 1.01
CA GLY A 214 -19.31 3.27 0.08
C GLY A 214 -18.92 4.67 0.56
N SER A 215 -18.56 5.56 -0.37
CA SER A 215 -18.28 6.97 -0.09
C SER A 215 -18.67 7.85 -1.27
N ASP A 216 -19.02 9.10 -1.00
CA ASP A 216 -19.25 10.12 -2.03
C ASP A 216 -18.09 11.11 -2.20
N ASP A 217 -17.14 11.13 -1.24
CA ASP A 217 -16.11 12.16 -1.10
C ASP A 217 -14.70 11.63 -0.77
N LEU A 218 -14.52 10.31 -0.75
CA LEU A 218 -13.26 9.61 -0.45
C LEU A 218 -12.76 9.78 1.00
N ARG A 219 -13.51 10.45 1.88
CA ARG A 219 -13.14 10.68 3.29
C ARG A 219 -14.12 10.03 4.25
N HIS A 220 -15.41 10.12 3.98
CA HIS A 220 -16.45 9.53 4.81
C HIS A 220 -16.90 8.22 4.19
N TRP A 221 -16.73 7.12 4.93
CA TRP A 221 -17.00 5.78 4.45
C TRP A 221 -18.10 5.11 5.28
N GLU A 222 -19.10 4.59 4.61
CA GLU A 222 -20.16 3.78 5.20
C GLU A 222 -19.89 2.30 4.89
N TYR A 223 -19.87 1.47 5.93
CA TYR A 223 -19.76 0.02 5.75
C TYR A 223 -21.04 -0.51 5.10
N LEU A 224 -20.88 -1.33 4.05
CA LEU A 224 -22.00 -1.91 3.32
C LEU A 224 -22.22 -3.38 3.72
N HIS A 225 -21.29 -4.26 3.35
CA HIS A 225 -21.38 -5.71 3.57
C HIS A 225 -20.04 -6.38 3.20
N PRO A 226 -19.80 -7.67 3.55
CA PRO A 226 -18.75 -8.45 2.90
C PRO A 226 -19.09 -8.64 1.41
N MET A 227 -18.10 -8.51 0.52
CA MET A 227 -18.25 -8.81 -0.90
C MET A 227 -18.38 -10.32 -1.13
N LEU A 228 -17.48 -11.07 -0.48
CA LEU A 228 -17.41 -12.53 -0.50
C LEU A 228 -16.77 -12.98 0.81
N VAL A 229 -17.18 -14.15 1.30
CA VAL A 229 -16.62 -14.79 2.49
C VAL A 229 -16.15 -16.19 2.08
N GLY A 230 -14.91 -16.50 2.42
CA GLY A 230 -14.31 -17.81 2.23
C GLY A 230 -14.89 -18.86 3.17
N ASP A 231 -14.53 -20.11 2.93
CA ASP A 231 -14.93 -21.27 3.71
C ASP A 231 -13.67 -22.08 4.03
N LEU A 232 -13.24 -22.06 5.31
CA LEU A 232 -12.06 -22.80 5.76
C LEU A 232 -12.16 -24.32 5.55
N SER A 233 -13.36 -24.87 5.34
CA SER A 233 -13.53 -26.28 5.01
C SER A 233 -13.34 -26.57 3.51
N ALA A 234 -13.45 -25.54 2.66
CA ALA A 234 -13.24 -25.66 1.22
C ALA A 234 -11.75 -25.67 0.87
N THR A 235 -11.28 -26.81 0.36
CA THR A 235 -9.89 -27.01 -0.09
C THR A 235 -9.77 -27.25 -1.59
N SER A 236 -10.89 -27.26 -2.32
CA SER A 236 -10.95 -27.48 -3.76
C SER A 236 -11.94 -26.49 -4.40
N PRO A 237 -11.62 -25.88 -5.56
CA PRO A 237 -10.36 -26.03 -6.31
C PRO A 237 -9.17 -25.33 -5.64
N VAL A 238 -9.42 -24.44 -4.68
CA VAL A 238 -8.40 -23.73 -3.89
C VAL A 238 -8.84 -23.65 -2.43
N ASN A 239 -7.87 -23.60 -1.51
CA ASN A 239 -8.11 -23.24 -0.13
C ASN A 239 -8.35 -21.73 -0.04
N THR A 240 -9.45 -21.31 0.59
CA THR A 240 -9.80 -19.88 0.69
C THR A 240 -9.08 -19.15 1.82
N GLY A 241 -8.33 -19.84 2.70
CA GLY A 241 -7.53 -19.21 3.75
C GLY A 241 -8.36 -18.54 4.86
N THR A 242 -7.65 -18.07 5.89
CA THR A 242 -8.22 -17.42 7.08
C THR A 242 -8.37 -15.90 6.95
N MET A 243 -7.68 -15.29 5.99
CA MET A 243 -7.62 -13.85 5.74
C MET A 243 -7.25 -13.63 4.27
N TRP A 244 -7.80 -12.59 3.65
CA TRP A 244 -7.44 -12.19 2.27
C TRP A 244 -6.69 -10.88 2.25
N GLU A 245 -5.53 -10.86 1.61
CA GLU A 245 -4.69 -9.67 1.41
C GLU A 245 -4.95 -9.06 0.03
N CYS A 246 -4.60 -7.79 -0.12
CA CYS A 246 -4.57 -7.09 -1.41
C CYS A 246 -5.78 -7.37 -2.35
N PRO A 247 -7.04 -7.21 -1.89
CA PRO A 247 -8.17 -7.35 -2.77
C PRO A 247 -8.08 -6.34 -3.92
N ASP A 248 -8.41 -6.78 -5.13
CA ASP A 248 -8.56 -5.93 -6.31
C ASP A 248 -9.92 -6.21 -6.96
N PHE A 249 -10.57 -5.17 -7.45
CA PHE A 249 -11.85 -5.29 -8.13
C PHE A 249 -11.87 -4.52 -9.45
N PHE A 250 -12.21 -5.23 -10.52
CA PHE A 250 -12.40 -4.63 -11.84
C PHE A 250 -13.53 -5.33 -12.61
N GLU A 251 -13.99 -4.70 -13.68
CA GLU A 251 -14.96 -5.32 -14.59
C GLU A 251 -14.28 -5.78 -15.88
N MET A 252 -14.60 -6.99 -16.31
CA MET A 252 -14.14 -7.56 -17.57
C MET A 252 -15.29 -8.33 -18.22
N ASP A 253 -15.57 -8.04 -19.50
CA ASP A 253 -16.64 -8.67 -20.27
C ASP A 253 -18.02 -8.64 -19.59
N GLY A 254 -18.34 -7.51 -18.93
CA GLY A 254 -19.61 -7.30 -18.22
C GLY A 254 -19.73 -8.07 -16.90
N ARG A 255 -18.64 -8.63 -16.39
CA ARG A 255 -18.58 -9.34 -15.10
C ARG A 255 -17.66 -8.60 -14.14
N GLY A 256 -18.05 -8.53 -12.88
CA GLY A 256 -17.14 -8.14 -11.81
C GLY A 256 -16.16 -9.26 -11.53
N VAL A 257 -14.88 -8.91 -11.40
CA VAL A 257 -13.79 -9.80 -11.02
C VAL A 257 -13.24 -9.28 -9.70
N LEU A 258 -13.36 -10.11 -8.66
CA LEU A 258 -12.60 -9.93 -7.42
C LEU A 258 -11.34 -10.79 -7.54
N LEU A 259 -10.18 -10.17 -7.40
CA LEU A 259 -8.88 -10.81 -7.36
C LEU A 259 -8.31 -10.70 -5.94
N LEU A 260 -7.68 -11.77 -5.47
CA LEU A 260 -7.14 -11.97 -4.13
C LEU A 260 -5.82 -12.73 -4.23
#